data_AF-A0A7R9PB51-F1
#
_entry.id   AF-A0A7R9PB51-F1
#
_cell.length_a   1.000
_cell.length_b   1.000
_cell.length_c   1.000
_cell.angle_alpha   90.00
_cell.angle_beta   90.00
_cell.angle_gamma   90.00
#
_symmetry.space_group_name_H-M   'P 1'
#
loop_
_entity.id
_entity.type
_entity.pdbx_description
1 polymer ?
#
loop_
_entity_poly.entity_id
_entity_poly.type
_entity_poly.pdbx_seq_one_letter_code
_entity_poly.pdbx_strand_id
1 'polypeptide(L)'
;MATTKREYIFMTVLLSCASMVLLVTSLSTTSWVTANMVQTNEITSATLSHINYGLFEGSISRYVAINNPLTFSLTITCVMDLGVCAVSCMQNADDRKAEVRTLYNTGTYDESAMLRGCQGGSSLTPDGKQDNNTSNTSDRRFINAGIWVSSIVFLAVALFMSLVSAGFGVYNAAFNPIETYLAVPGLYIWNGIAACSNLLVLFLWGGQFAKVLVENVAYTEVIAGAFKNNTSSLGYSYWLVFVAFILHGVNIGLLLFRKYLIDHETPPETPKIEDNDGLIFIY
;
A
#
# COMPACT_ATOMS: atom_id res chain seq x y z
N MET A 1 40.81 5.67 -20.91
CA MET A 1 40.32 5.27 -19.56
C MET A 1 38.80 5.25 -19.66
N ALA A 2 38.17 4.06 -19.66
CA ALA A 2 36.71 3.96 -19.78
C ALA A 2 36.06 4.74 -18.65
N THR A 3 35.20 5.71 -18.97
CA THR A 3 34.56 6.51 -17.94
C THR A 3 33.53 5.63 -17.24
N THR A 4 33.80 5.23 -16.00
CA THR A 4 32.76 4.60 -15.19
C THR A 4 31.74 5.69 -14.88
N LYS A 5 30.67 5.76 -15.68
CA LYS A 5 29.52 6.66 -15.54
C LYS A 5 28.78 6.44 -14.22
N ARG A 6 29.39 6.88 -13.11
CA ARG A 6 28.99 6.65 -11.71
C ARG A 6 27.83 7.54 -11.28
N GLU A 7 27.61 8.65 -11.97
CA GLU A 7 26.51 9.58 -11.77
C GLU A 7 25.13 8.89 -11.87
N TYR A 8 24.96 7.96 -12.81
CA TYR A 8 23.71 7.19 -12.93
C TYR A 8 23.50 6.26 -11.74
N ILE A 9 24.57 5.69 -11.16
CA ILE A 9 24.49 4.84 -9.96
C ILE A 9 24.12 5.70 -8.75
N PHE A 10 24.68 6.91 -8.64
CA PHE A 10 24.31 7.83 -7.58
C PHE A 10 22.83 8.24 -7.66
N MET A 11 22.33 8.51 -8.87
CA MET A 11 20.89 8.80 -9.08
C MET A 11 20.00 7.63 -8.67
N THR A 12 20.39 6.37 -8.96
CA THR A 12 19.57 5.22 -8.55
C THR A 12 19.51 5.04 -7.03
N VAL A 13 20.56 5.41 -6.30
CA VAL A 13 20.55 5.45 -4.83
C VAL A 13 19.53 6.46 -4.34
N LEU A 14 19.55 7.69 -4.86
CA LEU A 14 18.62 8.74 -4.44
C LEU A 14 17.16 8.34 -4.69
N LEU A 15 16.87 7.77 -5.86
CA LEU A 15 15.53 7.30 -6.20
C LEU A 15 15.09 6.09 -5.34
N SER A 16 16.02 5.19 -4.99
CA SER A 16 15.74 4.08 -4.06
C SER A 16 15.43 4.59 -2.64
N CYS A 17 16.14 5.62 -2.16
CA CYS A 17 15.86 6.25 -0.88
C CYS A 17 14.50 6.98 -0.91
N ALA A 18 14.19 7.69 -2.00
CA ALA A 18 12.89 8.32 -2.17
C ALA A 18 11.74 7.31 -2.18
N SER A 19 11.89 6.18 -2.90
CA SER A 19 10.88 5.12 -2.92
C SER A 19 10.67 4.51 -1.53
N MET A 20 11.75 4.29 -0.76
CA MET A 20 11.65 3.82 0.62
C MET A 20 10.81 4.77 1.49
N VAL A 21 11.05 6.08 1.41
CA VAL A 21 10.25 7.08 2.16
C VAL A 21 8.78 7.03 1.77
N LEU A 22 8.48 6.92 0.47
CA LEU A 22 7.10 6.82 -0.03
C LEU A 22 6.40 5.56 0.49
N LEU A 23 7.07 4.42 0.49
CA LEU A 23 6.52 3.15 0.98
C LEU A 23 6.30 3.14 2.50
N VAL A 24 7.23 3.69 3.27
CA VAL A 24 7.04 3.86 4.73
C VAL A 24 5.86 4.79 5.01
N THR A 25 5.77 5.91 4.28
CA THR A 25 4.64 6.85 4.41
C THR A 25 3.33 6.19 4.03
N SER A 26 3.31 5.38 2.97
CA SER A 26 2.12 4.64 2.55
C SER A 26 1.65 3.66 3.64
N LEU A 27 2.56 2.92 4.28
CA LEU A 27 2.21 1.97 5.35
C LEU A 27 1.71 2.66 6.64
N SER A 28 2.27 3.80 7.00
CA SER A 28 1.95 4.49 8.25
C SER A 28 0.72 5.38 8.17
N THR A 29 0.30 5.78 6.97
CA THR A 29 -0.81 6.73 6.78
C THR A 29 -2.17 6.06 6.69
N THR A 30 -3.20 6.79 7.09
CA THR A 30 -4.58 6.31 7.27
C THR A 30 -5.49 6.63 6.09
N SER A 31 -4.97 6.58 4.87
CA SER A 31 -5.71 7.00 3.66
C SER A 31 -5.42 6.12 2.45
N TRP A 32 -5.55 4.81 2.65
CA TRP A 32 -5.61 3.85 1.54
C TRP A 32 -6.99 3.86 0.88
N VAL A 33 -8.04 4.02 1.69
CA VAL A 33 -9.44 4.12 1.25
C VAL A 33 -10.04 5.36 1.88
N THR A 34 -10.78 6.13 1.08
CA THR A 34 -11.53 7.31 1.51
C THR A 34 -12.94 7.23 0.95
N ALA A 35 -13.95 7.52 1.76
CA ALA A 35 -15.32 7.46 1.33
C ALA A 35 -16.25 8.40 2.10
N ASN A 36 -17.36 8.71 1.45
CA ASN A 36 -18.48 9.43 2.04
C ASN A 36 -19.67 8.49 2.16
N MET A 37 -20.35 8.54 3.29
CA MET A 37 -21.50 7.71 3.62
C MET A 37 -22.68 8.58 3.99
N VAL A 38 -23.88 8.06 3.74
CA VAL A 38 -25.14 8.69 4.09
C VAL A 38 -25.91 7.76 5.02
N GLN A 39 -26.48 8.31 6.07
CA GLN A 39 -27.30 7.56 7.01
C GLN A 39 -28.65 7.18 6.39
N THR A 40 -29.11 5.95 6.61
CA THR A 40 -30.30 5.40 5.93
C THR A 40 -31.64 5.94 6.47
N ASN A 41 -31.67 6.57 7.65
CA ASN A 41 -32.90 6.76 8.44
C ASN A 41 -33.47 8.19 8.58
N GLU A 42 -33.05 9.20 7.82
CA GLU A 42 -33.62 10.56 7.99
C GLU A 42 -34.29 11.15 6.74
N ILE A 43 -35.58 11.47 6.90
CA ILE A 43 -36.49 12.16 5.96
C ILE A 43 -36.10 13.65 5.80
N THR A 44 -35.06 14.13 6.49
CA THR A 44 -34.61 15.52 6.43
C THR A 44 -33.09 15.59 6.46
N SER A 45 -32.49 16.08 5.37
CA SER A 45 -31.06 16.37 5.20
C SER A 45 -30.11 15.19 5.47
N ALA A 46 -29.74 14.45 4.42
CA ALA A 46 -28.71 13.43 4.45
C ALA A 46 -27.42 13.92 5.15
N THR A 47 -27.14 13.41 6.35
CA THR A 47 -25.89 13.69 7.08
C THR A 47 -24.74 12.93 6.41
N LEU A 48 -23.88 13.67 5.70
CA LEU A 48 -22.72 13.09 5.03
C LEU A 48 -21.63 12.79 6.06
N SER A 49 -21.37 11.51 6.35
CA SER A 49 -20.26 11.08 7.20
C SER A 49 -19.04 10.72 6.35
N HIS A 50 -17.84 11.10 6.78
CA HIS A 50 -16.60 10.83 6.05
C HIS A 50 -15.81 9.73 6.77
N ILE A 51 -15.34 8.73 6.04
CA ILE A 51 -14.49 7.66 6.55
C ILE A 51 -13.21 7.58 5.74
N ASN A 52 -12.09 7.41 6.43
CA ASN A 52 -10.80 7.15 5.81
C ASN A 52 -10.02 6.16 6.66
N TYR A 53 -9.37 5.20 6.02
CA TYR A 53 -8.52 4.25 6.73
C TYR A 53 -7.34 3.81 5.88
N GLY A 54 -6.26 3.45 6.56
CA GLY A 54 -5.04 2.87 6.01
C GLY A 54 -5.07 1.35 6.07
N LEU A 55 -3.91 0.70 6.06
CA LEU A 55 -3.84 -0.76 6.18
C LEU A 55 -4.07 -1.29 7.59
N PHE A 56 -3.98 -0.44 8.62
CA PHE A 56 -4.10 -0.87 10.03
C PHE A 56 -5.16 -0.07 10.78
N GLU A 57 -5.14 1.26 10.62
CA GLU A 57 -5.96 2.18 11.39
C GLU A 57 -6.61 3.22 10.49
N GLY A 58 -7.62 3.91 11.01
CA GLY A 58 -8.36 4.95 10.31
C GLY A 58 -9.17 5.84 11.23
N SER A 59 -10.04 6.63 10.63
CA SER A 59 -10.95 7.50 11.34
C SER A 59 -12.28 7.61 10.60
N ILE A 60 -13.34 7.83 11.38
CA ILE A 60 -14.65 8.23 10.87
C ILE A 60 -15.06 9.55 11.52
N SER A 61 -15.52 10.49 10.69
CA SER A 61 -16.06 11.77 11.09
C SER A 61 -17.57 11.76 10.90
N ARG A 62 -18.32 11.84 12.01
CA ARG A 62 -19.78 11.92 12.02
C ARG A 62 -20.23 13.36 12.27
N TYR A 63 -21.06 13.88 11.40
CA TYR A 63 -21.62 15.23 11.53
C TYR A 63 -22.97 15.14 12.24
N VAL A 64 -22.95 15.22 13.57
CA VAL A 64 -24.16 15.25 14.42
C VAL A 64 -24.69 16.69 14.57
N ALA A 65 -23.81 17.70 14.46
CA ALA A 65 -24.15 19.12 14.40
C ALA A 65 -23.26 19.84 13.37
N ILE A 66 -23.79 20.88 12.74
CA ILE A 66 -23.21 21.58 11.58
C ILE A 66 -21.74 22.03 11.82
N ASN A 67 -21.38 22.34 13.08
CA ASN A 67 -20.09 22.98 13.41
C ASN A 67 -19.13 22.11 14.24
N ASN A 68 -19.47 20.88 14.59
CA ASN A 68 -18.57 20.05 15.42
C ASN A 68 -18.68 18.55 15.06
N PRO A 69 -17.89 18.06 14.09
CA PRO A 69 -17.88 16.65 13.76
C PRO A 69 -17.23 15.84 14.89
N LEU A 70 -17.89 14.75 15.28
CA LEU A 70 -17.33 13.77 16.20
C LEU A 70 -16.42 12.83 15.40
N THR A 71 -15.18 12.68 15.84
CA THR A 71 -14.19 11.80 15.20
C THR A 71 -13.90 10.60 16.06
N PHE A 72 -13.94 9.42 15.44
CA PHE A 72 -13.65 8.14 16.11
C PHE A 72 -12.51 7.44 15.40
N SER A 73 -11.61 6.84 16.18
CA SER A 73 -10.56 5.97 15.66
C SER A 73 -11.15 4.64 15.20
N LEU A 74 -10.64 4.17 14.08
CA LEU A 74 -11.01 2.88 13.50
C LEU A 74 -9.78 1.98 13.42
N THR A 75 -9.99 0.68 13.55
CA THR A 75 -8.95 -0.32 13.42
C THR A 75 -9.43 -1.46 12.53
N ILE A 76 -8.62 -1.84 11.54
CA ILE A 76 -8.88 -3.03 10.73
C ILE A 76 -8.71 -4.26 11.61
N THR A 77 -9.75 -5.07 11.67
CA THR A 77 -9.77 -6.30 12.46
C THR A 77 -10.03 -7.48 11.54
N CYS A 78 -9.07 -8.40 11.53
CA CYS A 78 -9.10 -9.61 10.72
C CYS A 78 -9.35 -10.84 11.59
N VAL A 79 -10.32 -11.65 11.17
CA VAL A 79 -10.66 -12.94 11.76
C VAL A 79 -10.14 -14.01 10.81
N MET A 80 -8.89 -14.43 11.03
CA MET A 80 -8.12 -15.26 10.08
C MET A 80 -8.74 -16.65 9.86
N ASP A 81 -9.42 -17.19 10.87
CA ASP A 81 -10.19 -18.45 10.78
C ASP A 81 -11.34 -18.38 9.78
N LEU A 82 -11.90 -17.19 9.56
CA LEU A 82 -12.96 -16.95 8.59
C LEU A 82 -12.45 -16.33 7.29
N GLY A 83 -11.17 -15.94 7.23
CA GLY A 83 -10.58 -15.30 6.06
C GLY A 83 -11.14 -13.91 5.74
N VAL A 84 -11.78 -13.24 6.70
CA VAL A 84 -12.41 -11.93 6.53
C VAL A 84 -11.82 -10.87 7.45
N CYS A 85 -11.81 -9.63 6.98
CA CYS A 85 -11.54 -8.44 7.77
C CYS A 85 -12.65 -7.41 7.61
N ALA A 86 -12.84 -6.61 8.64
CA ALA A 86 -13.67 -5.41 8.59
C ALA A 86 -13.01 -4.31 9.42
N VAL A 87 -13.46 -3.09 9.20
CA VAL A 87 -13.04 -1.92 9.96
C VAL A 87 -14.01 -1.73 11.12
N SER A 88 -13.49 -1.68 12.35
CA SER A 88 -14.28 -1.53 13.58
C SER A 88 -13.77 -0.36 14.42
N CYS A 89 -14.68 0.27 15.18
CA CYS A 89 -14.36 1.36 16.10
C CYS A 89 -14.15 0.92 17.56
N MET A 90 -14.36 -0.37 17.90
CA MET A 90 -14.34 -0.77 19.32
C MET A 90 -12.93 -0.62 19.90
N GLN A 91 -12.86 -0.26 21.19
CA GLN A 91 -11.60 0.02 21.87
C GLN A 91 -10.75 -1.25 22.08
N ASN A 92 -11.37 -2.34 22.50
CA ASN A 92 -10.67 -3.60 22.80
C ASN A 92 -10.54 -4.49 21.55
N ALA A 93 -9.39 -5.13 21.40
CA ALA A 93 -9.12 -6.02 20.27
C ALA A 93 -10.03 -7.27 20.24
N ASP A 94 -10.38 -7.81 21.40
CA ASP A 94 -11.23 -8.99 21.50
C ASP A 94 -12.68 -8.66 21.13
N ASP A 95 -13.18 -7.51 21.57
CA ASP A 95 -14.51 -7.01 21.22
C ASP A 95 -14.63 -6.78 19.70
N ARG A 96 -13.63 -6.14 19.08
CA ARG A 96 -13.58 -5.96 17.62
C ARG A 96 -13.68 -7.31 16.88
N LYS A 97 -12.97 -8.34 17.35
CA LYS A 97 -13.02 -9.67 16.71
C LYS A 97 -14.38 -10.34 16.91
N ALA A 98 -14.97 -10.21 18.09
CA ALA A 98 -16.30 -10.75 18.39
C ALA A 98 -17.39 -10.09 17.53
N GLU A 99 -17.29 -8.77 17.32
CA GLU A 99 -18.16 -7.99 16.43
C GLU A 99 -18.10 -8.51 15.00
N VAL A 100 -16.90 -8.62 14.41
CA VAL A 100 -16.71 -9.10 13.03
C VAL A 100 -17.21 -10.54 12.87
N ARG A 101 -16.93 -11.43 13.84
CA ARG A 101 -17.37 -12.82 13.80
C ARG A 101 -18.90 -12.94 13.86
N THR A 102 -19.53 -12.17 14.74
CA THR A 102 -21.00 -12.17 14.87
C THR A 102 -21.67 -11.64 13.60
N LEU A 103 -21.12 -10.56 13.03
CA LEU A 103 -21.61 -9.98 11.80
C LEU A 103 -21.46 -10.91 10.59
N TYR A 104 -20.37 -11.67 10.54
CA TYR A 104 -20.17 -12.69 9.50
C TYR A 104 -21.17 -13.85 9.63
N ASN A 105 -21.30 -14.44 10.81
CA ASN A 105 -22.10 -15.64 11.04
C ASN A 105 -23.61 -15.37 11.00
N THR A 106 -24.06 -14.36 11.74
CA THR A 106 -25.47 -14.12 12.01
C THR A 106 -26.00 -12.98 11.16
N GLY A 107 -25.14 -12.01 10.82
CA GLY A 107 -25.55 -10.81 10.11
C GLY A 107 -26.28 -9.77 10.90
N THR A 108 -26.59 -10.13 12.12
CA THR A 108 -27.16 -9.26 13.11
C THR A 108 -26.02 -8.52 13.78
N TYR A 109 -26.24 -7.25 14.03
CA TYR A 109 -25.32 -6.39 14.74
C TYR A 109 -25.90 -6.08 16.12
N ASP A 110 -25.09 -6.14 17.18
CA ASP A 110 -25.56 -5.80 18.52
C ASP A 110 -25.58 -4.28 18.69
N GLU A 111 -26.77 -3.70 18.63
CA GLU A 111 -27.02 -2.26 18.81
C GLU A 111 -26.46 -1.74 20.15
N SER A 112 -26.47 -2.57 21.20
CA SER A 112 -25.91 -2.21 22.51
C SER A 112 -24.38 -2.24 22.52
N ALA A 113 -23.76 -3.01 21.63
CA ALA A 113 -22.31 -3.00 21.40
C ALA A 113 -21.87 -1.76 20.61
N MET A 114 -22.71 -1.23 19.71
CA MET A 114 -22.49 0.03 19.00
C MET A 114 -22.34 1.21 19.96
N LEU A 115 -23.29 1.33 20.89
CA LEU A 115 -23.36 2.40 21.90
C LEU A 115 -22.19 2.35 22.90
N ARG A 116 -21.62 1.16 23.13
CA ARG A 116 -20.46 0.95 24.01
C ARG A 116 -19.13 1.02 23.27
N GLY A 117 -19.11 0.72 21.97
CA GLY A 117 -17.90 0.59 21.15
C GLY A 117 -17.43 1.91 20.54
N CYS A 118 -18.30 2.59 19.78
CA CYS A 118 -18.02 3.95 19.29
C CYS A 118 -18.65 4.94 20.27
N GLN A 119 -17.85 5.77 20.94
CA GLN A 119 -18.32 6.71 21.97
C GLN A 119 -19.13 7.89 21.37
N GLY A 120 -20.32 7.62 20.84
CA GLY A 120 -21.17 8.64 20.21
C GLY A 120 -22.31 8.09 19.35
N GLY A 121 -22.87 6.94 19.74
CA GLY A 121 -24.11 6.46 19.14
C GLY A 121 -25.27 7.36 19.53
N SER A 122 -25.83 8.11 18.58
CA SER A 122 -27.22 8.51 18.64
C SER A 122 -28.06 7.23 18.77
N SER A 123 -28.96 7.18 19.75
CA SER A 123 -29.92 6.10 19.92
C SER A 123 -30.70 5.92 18.61
N LEU A 124 -30.41 4.85 17.88
CA LEU A 124 -31.08 4.51 16.63
C LEU A 124 -31.56 3.08 16.78
N THR A 125 -32.80 2.95 17.25
CA THR A 125 -33.57 1.73 17.09
C THR A 125 -33.46 1.31 15.62
N PRO A 126 -32.97 0.11 15.30
CA PRO A 126 -33.20 -0.48 14.02
C PRO A 126 -34.72 -0.63 13.94
N ASP A 127 -35.36 0.16 13.09
CA ASP A 127 -36.63 -0.30 12.52
C ASP A 127 -36.24 -1.52 11.69
N GLY A 128 -36.16 -2.69 12.34
CA GLY A 128 -37.31 -3.56 12.38
C GLY A 128 -37.90 -3.96 11.04
N LYS A 129 -37.32 -3.59 9.91
CA LYS A 129 -37.46 -4.37 8.68
C LYS A 129 -36.52 -5.55 8.78
N GLN A 130 -36.93 -6.45 9.65
CA GLN A 130 -36.80 -7.87 9.42
C GLN A 130 -37.51 -8.15 8.09
N ASP A 131 -36.81 -7.92 6.98
CA ASP A 131 -37.15 -8.55 5.73
C ASP A 131 -37.01 -10.06 5.99
N ASN A 132 -38.14 -10.69 6.31
CA ASN A 132 -38.31 -12.15 6.40
C ASN A 132 -38.03 -12.85 5.07
N ASN A 133 -37.61 -12.12 4.04
CA ASN A 133 -36.95 -12.66 2.88
C ASN A 133 -35.48 -12.79 3.22
N THR A 134 -35.08 -14.00 3.61
CA THR A 134 -33.73 -14.57 3.54
C THR A 134 -32.77 -13.62 2.82
N SER A 135 -32.21 -12.66 3.55
CA SER A 135 -31.22 -11.74 2.99
C SER A 135 -30.02 -12.62 2.78
N ASN A 136 -29.90 -13.13 1.55
CA ASN A 136 -28.85 -14.04 1.16
C ASN A 136 -27.54 -13.45 1.68
N THR A 137 -26.76 -14.29 2.35
CA THR A 137 -25.41 -13.99 2.87
C THR A 137 -24.46 -13.39 1.83
N SER A 138 -24.89 -13.32 0.56
CA SER A 138 -24.19 -12.81 -0.62
C SER A 138 -23.97 -11.29 -0.68
N ASP A 139 -24.71 -10.46 0.06
CA ASP A 139 -24.56 -8.99 -0.02
C ASP A 139 -23.59 -8.39 1.01
N ARG A 140 -23.15 -9.16 2.01
CA ARG A 140 -22.17 -8.68 2.98
C ARG A 140 -20.77 -8.79 2.40
N ARG A 141 -20.20 -7.65 2.02
CA ARG A 141 -18.87 -7.56 1.42
C ARG A 141 -17.84 -7.22 2.49
N PHE A 142 -17.03 -8.21 2.87
CA PHE A 142 -15.91 -8.05 3.79
C PHE A 142 -14.59 -7.91 3.02
N ILE A 143 -13.56 -7.36 3.68
CA ILE A 143 -12.19 -7.39 3.15
C ILE A 143 -11.70 -8.84 3.19
N ASN A 144 -11.09 -9.32 2.11
CA ASN A 144 -10.45 -10.64 2.13
C ASN A 144 -9.16 -10.58 2.95
N ALA A 145 -9.07 -11.36 4.03
CA ALA A 145 -7.93 -11.33 4.93
C ALA A 145 -6.63 -11.77 4.25
N GLY A 146 -6.70 -12.74 3.34
CA GLY A 146 -5.54 -13.19 2.57
C GLY A 146 -4.96 -12.08 1.68
N ILE A 147 -5.82 -11.33 0.99
CA ILE A 147 -5.40 -10.20 0.15
C ILE A 147 -4.80 -9.09 0.99
N TRP A 148 -5.39 -8.78 2.15
CA TRP A 148 -4.88 -7.78 3.09
C TRP A 148 -3.49 -8.16 3.62
N VAL A 149 -3.31 -9.38 4.17
CA VAL A 149 -2.01 -9.87 4.64
C VAL A 149 -0.98 -9.90 3.51
N SER A 150 -1.37 -10.39 2.32
CA SER A 150 -0.47 -10.45 1.17
C SER A 150 0.01 -9.06 0.76
N SER A 151 -0.86 -8.06 0.77
CA SER A 151 -0.51 -6.66 0.47
C SER A 151 0.56 -6.14 1.43
N ILE A 152 0.41 -6.43 2.73
CA ILE A 152 1.39 -6.02 3.75
C ILE A 152 2.73 -6.73 3.55
N VAL A 153 2.72 -8.04 3.29
CA VAL A 153 3.94 -8.82 3.07
C VAL A 153 4.70 -8.33 1.84
N PHE A 154 4.01 -8.10 0.72
CA PHE A 154 4.66 -7.59 -0.49
C PHE A 154 5.19 -6.15 -0.32
N LEU A 155 4.51 -5.29 0.45
CA LEU A 155 5.05 -3.97 0.82
C LEU A 155 6.32 -4.08 1.66
N ALA A 156 6.36 -5.01 2.62
CA ALA A 156 7.56 -5.26 3.44
C ALA A 156 8.73 -5.79 2.60
N VAL A 157 8.46 -6.70 1.66
CA VAL A 157 9.46 -7.19 0.69
C VAL A 157 9.95 -6.03 -0.18
N ALA A 158 9.05 -5.21 -0.72
CA ALA A 158 9.43 -4.06 -1.53
C ALA A 158 10.34 -3.09 -0.76
N LEU A 159 10.00 -2.76 0.48
CA LEU A 159 10.81 -1.92 1.36
C LEU A 159 12.21 -2.48 1.60
N PHE A 160 12.28 -3.78 1.94
CA PHE A 160 13.56 -4.44 2.18
C PHE A 160 14.44 -4.44 0.93
N MET A 161 13.86 -4.74 -0.23
CA MET A 161 14.60 -4.74 -1.51
C MET A 161 15.03 -3.33 -1.93
N SER A 162 14.24 -2.29 -1.63
CA SER A 162 14.65 -0.88 -1.81
C SER A 162 15.85 -0.52 -0.94
N LEU A 163 15.88 -0.98 0.31
CA LEU A 163 17.00 -0.76 1.22
C LEU A 163 18.26 -1.49 0.73
N VAL A 164 18.13 -2.74 0.30
CA VAL A 164 19.23 -3.53 -0.29
C VAL A 164 19.77 -2.85 -1.56
N SER A 165 18.88 -2.38 -2.44
CA SER A 165 19.24 -1.60 -3.64
C SER A 165 20.03 -0.34 -3.29
N ALA A 166 19.55 0.46 -2.32
CA ALA A 166 20.24 1.67 -1.88
C ALA A 166 21.63 1.37 -1.30
N GLY A 167 21.74 0.37 -0.42
CA GLY A 167 23.00 -0.03 0.21
C GLY A 167 24.03 -0.49 -0.82
N PHE A 168 23.64 -1.38 -1.74
CA PHE A 168 24.54 -1.80 -2.81
C PHE A 168 24.83 -0.68 -3.81
N GLY A 169 23.90 0.24 -4.05
CA GLY A 169 24.15 1.40 -4.90
C GLY A 169 25.23 2.32 -4.32
N VAL A 170 25.19 2.58 -3.00
CA VAL A 170 26.26 3.33 -2.30
C VAL A 170 27.59 2.59 -2.38
N TYR A 171 27.57 1.27 -2.18
CA TYR A 171 28.77 0.45 -2.30
C TYR A 171 29.39 0.52 -3.70
N ASN A 172 28.57 0.46 -4.77
CA ASN A 172 29.02 0.61 -6.15
C ASN A 172 29.45 2.04 -6.52
N ALA A 173 28.94 3.06 -5.82
CA ALA A 173 29.36 4.44 -6.04
C ALA A 173 30.77 4.71 -5.48
N ALA A 174 31.08 4.10 -4.32
CA ALA A 174 32.37 4.25 -3.65
C ALA A 174 33.45 3.29 -4.20
N PHE A 175 33.09 2.02 -4.40
CA PHE A 175 34.02 0.94 -4.70
C PHE A 175 33.75 0.30 -6.07
N ASN A 176 34.73 -0.44 -6.60
CA ASN A 176 34.60 -1.23 -7.83
C ASN A 176 34.54 -2.72 -7.47
N PRO A 177 33.37 -3.28 -7.13
CA PRO A 177 33.26 -4.68 -6.75
C PRO A 177 33.51 -5.63 -7.91
N ILE A 178 34.13 -6.77 -7.61
CA ILE A 178 34.48 -7.83 -8.57
C ILE A 178 33.32 -8.84 -8.70
N GLU A 179 32.56 -9.05 -7.63
CA GLU A 179 31.44 -10.00 -7.56
C GLU A 179 30.20 -9.53 -8.32
N THR A 180 29.61 -10.39 -9.14
CA THR A 180 28.53 -10.02 -10.08
C THR A 180 27.24 -9.56 -9.38
N TYR A 181 26.86 -10.17 -8.25
CA TYR A 181 25.67 -9.79 -7.48
C TYR A 181 25.85 -8.48 -6.69
N LEU A 182 27.10 -8.15 -6.33
CA LEU A 182 27.45 -6.92 -5.63
C LEU A 182 27.74 -5.77 -6.60
N ALA A 183 27.96 -6.09 -7.88
CA ALA A 183 28.18 -5.13 -8.95
C ALA A 183 26.85 -4.61 -9.53
N VAL A 184 26.97 -3.74 -10.55
CA VAL A 184 25.84 -3.14 -11.29
C VAL A 184 24.72 -4.12 -11.69
N PRO A 185 25.00 -5.38 -12.11
CA PRO A 185 23.95 -6.36 -12.39
C PRO A 185 23.01 -6.62 -11.21
N GLY A 186 23.50 -6.62 -9.97
CA GLY A 186 22.69 -6.79 -8.77
C GLY A 186 21.64 -5.68 -8.61
N LEU A 187 21.98 -4.43 -8.95
CA LEU A 187 21.04 -3.30 -8.86
C LEU A 187 19.81 -3.49 -9.74
N TYR A 188 19.93 -4.16 -10.89
CA TYR A 188 18.77 -4.52 -11.71
C TYR A 188 17.86 -5.53 -11.01
N ILE A 189 18.45 -6.54 -10.37
CA ILE A 189 17.70 -7.61 -9.69
C ILE A 189 16.92 -7.02 -8.52
N TRP A 190 17.57 -6.26 -7.64
CA TRP A 190 16.92 -5.69 -6.45
C TRP A 190 15.82 -4.69 -6.80
N ASN A 191 16.05 -3.81 -7.78
CA ASN A 191 14.99 -2.91 -8.27
C ASN A 191 13.88 -3.65 -9.00
N GLY A 192 14.20 -4.72 -9.73
CA GLY A 192 13.20 -5.57 -10.40
C GLY A 192 12.27 -6.26 -9.40
N ILE A 193 12.82 -6.86 -8.35
CA ILE A 193 12.02 -7.51 -7.29
C ILE A 193 11.17 -6.47 -6.56
N ALA A 194 11.73 -5.29 -6.24
CA ALA A 194 10.97 -4.20 -5.62
C ALA A 194 9.83 -3.70 -6.53
N ALA A 195 10.09 -3.50 -7.84
CA ALA A 195 9.08 -3.11 -8.81
C ALA A 195 7.96 -4.15 -8.92
N CYS A 196 8.30 -5.43 -9.08
CA CYS A 196 7.31 -6.51 -9.15
C CYS A 196 6.48 -6.61 -7.87
N SER A 197 7.10 -6.47 -6.69
CA SER A 197 6.40 -6.52 -5.41
C SER A 197 5.42 -5.36 -5.27
N ASN A 198 5.82 -4.13 -5.62
CA ASN A 198 4.92 -2.98 -5.63
C ASN A 198 3.77 -3.16 -6.63
N LEU A 199 4.06 -3.71 -7.82
CA LEU A 199 3.04 -4.00 -8.83
C LEU A 199 2.00 -5.00 -8.32
N LEU A 200 2.43 -6.06 -7.63
CA LEU A 200 1.52 -7.02 -7.00
C LEU A 200 0.62 -6.37 -5.96
N VAL A 201 1.14 -5.47 -5.12
CA VAL A 201 0.32 -4.73 -4.14
C VAL A 201 -0.75 -3.90 -4.83
N LEU A 202 -0.39 -3.18 -5.91
CA LEU A 202 -1.33 -2.37 -6.69
C LEU A 202 -2.45 -3.23 -7.28
N PHE A 203 -2.13 -4.40 -7.83
CA PHE A 203 -3.14 -5.31 -8.37
C PHE A 203 -4.01 -5.95 -7.29
N LEU A 204 -3.41 -6.44 -6.21
CA LEU A 204 -4.12 -7.09 -5.11
C LEU A 204 -5.09 -6.12 -4.43
N TRP A 205 -4.61 -4.95 -4.02
CA TRP A 205 -5.44 -3.95 -3.37
C TRP A 205 -6.40 -3.27 -4.35
N GLY A 206 -5.96 -2.94 -5.57
CA GLY A 206 -6.80 -2.35 -6.60
C GLY A 206 -7.94 -3.28 -7.02
N GLY A 207 -7.68 -4.58 -7.15
CA GLY A 207 -8.69 -5.59 -7.42
C GLY A 207 -9.69 -5.75 -6.26
N GLN A 208 -9.19 -5.79 -5.02
CA GLN A 208 -10.03 -5.78 -3.81
C GLN A 208 -10.92 -4.52 -3.77
N PHE A 209 -10.37 -3.36 -4.12
CA PHE A 209 -11.11 -2.11 -4.14
C PHE A 209 -12.24 -2.15 -5.17
N ALA A 210 -11.92 -2.53 -6.41
CA ALA A 210 -12.88 -2.57 -7.51
C ALA A 210 -14.03 -3.57 -7.29
N LYS A 211 -13.79 -4.66 -6.54
CA LYS A 211 -14.77 -5.71 -6.29
C LYS A 211 -15.61 -5.52 -5.02
N VAL A 212 -15.07 -4.86 -4.01
CA VAL A 212 -15.68 -4.78 -2.68
C VAL A 212 -15.79 -3.33 -2.22
N LEU A 213 -14.65 -2.63 -2.16
CA LEU A 213 -14.55 -1.35 -1.44
C LEU A 213 -15.20 -0.16 -2.15
N VAL A 214 -15.42 -0.24 -3.47
CA VAL A 214 -16.17 0.77 -4.22
C VAL A 214 -17.61 0.88 -3.72
N GLU A 215 -18.24 -0.25 -3.43
CA GLU A 215 -19.65 -0.31 -3.00
C GLU A 215 -19.78 -0.34 -1.48
N ASN A 216 -18.89 -1.06 -0.79
CA ASN A 216 -18.91 -1.19 0.66
C ASN A 216 -17.52 -1.00 1.23
N VAL A 217 -17.33 0.07 1.99
CA VAL A 217 -16.07 0.44 2.66
C VAL A 217 -15.63 -0.55 3.75
N ALA A 218 -16.34 -1.66 3.92
CA ALA A 218 -16.11 -2.72 4.90
C ALA A 218 -16.08 -2.23 6.35
N TYR A 219 -16.79 -1.15 6.64
CA TYR A 219 -17.06 -0.67 7.99
C TYR A 219 -18.21 -1.48 8.59
N THR A 220 -18.08 -1.95 9.84
CA THR A 220 -19.05 -2.88 10.46
C THR A 220 -20.49 -2.36 10.44
N GLU A 221 -20.69 -1.06 10.66
CA GLU A 221 -22.03 -0.45 10.63
C GLU A 221 -22.60 -0.30 9.19
N VAL A 222 -21.75 -0.15 8.17
CA VAL A 222 -22.18 -0.17 6.76
C VAL A 222 -22.57 -1.59 6.35
N ILE A 223 -21.79 -2.59 6.76
CA ILE A 223 -22.11 -4.00 6.51
C ILE A 223 -23.41 -4.41 7.22
N ALA A 224 -23.68 -3.86 8.41
CA ALA A 224 -24.93 -4.05 9.16
C ALA A 224 -26.14 -3.30 8.57
N GLY A 225 -25.93 -2.41 7.58
CA GLY A 225 -27.01 -1.67 6.91
C GLY A 225 -27.40 -0.33 7.54
N ALA A 226 -26.69 0.15 8.58
CA ALA A 226 -26.99 1.42 9.23
C ALA A 226 -26.63 2.64 8.34
N PHE A 227 -25.63 2.47 7.48
CA PHE A 227 -25.15 3.49 6.55
C PHE A 227 -25.09 2.94 5.13
N LYS A 228 -25.42 3.79 4.16
CA LYS A 228 -25.22 3.54 2.74
C LYS A 228 -23.99 4.31 2.25
N ASN A 229 -23.12 3.64 1.52
CA ASN A 229 -22.00 4.30 0.86
C ASN A 229 -22.49 5.20 -0.28
N ASN A 230 -21.94 6.41 -0.38
CA ASN A 230 -22.26 7.37 -1.45
C ASN A 230 -21.15 7.41 -2.50
N THR A 231 -19.92 7.67 -2.06
CA THR A 231 -18.74 7.74 -2.94
C THR A 231 -17.55 7.12 -2.24
N SER A 232 -16.81 6.26 -2.94
CA SER A 232 -15.57 5.67 -2.44
C SER A 232 -14.45 5.85 -3.45
N SER A 233 -13.25 6.15 -2.96
CA SER A 233 -12.06 6.37 -3.77
C SER A 233 -10.82 5.79 -3.09
N LEU A 234 -9.81 5.48 -3.92
CA LEU A 234 -8.47 5.15 -3.45
C LEU A 234 -7.79 6.43 -2.97
N GLY A 235 -7.33 6.41 -1.72
CA GLY A 235 -6.67 7.56 -1.11
C GLY A 235 -5.20 7.68 -1.51
N TYR A 236 -4.54 8.74 -1.04
CA TYR A 236 -3.17 9.06 -1.46
C TYR A 236 -2.16 7.96 -1.08
N SER A 237 -2.36 7.22 0.01
CA SER A 237 -1.43 6.18 0.47
C SER A 237 -1.25 5.09 -0.58
N TYR A 238 -2.32 4.72 -1.30
CA TYR A 238 -2.26 3.78 -2.42
C TYR A 238 -1.44 4.35 -3.59
N TRP A 239 -1.66 5.62 -3.95
CA TRP A 239 -0.95 6.27 -5.05
C TRP A 239 0.54 6.48 -4.76
N LEU A 240 0.96 6.59 -3.49
CA LEU A 240 2.38 6.60 -3.14
C LEU A 240 3.09 5.31 -3.55
N VAL A 241 2.42 4.15 -3.46
CA VAL A 241 2.95 2.85 -3.92
C VAL A 241 3.08 2.84 -5.45
N PHE A 242 2.12 3.44 -6.15
CA PHE A 242 2.20 3.60 -7.60
C PHE A 242 3.40 4.45 -8.02
N VAL A 243 3.63 5.59 -7.34
CA VAL A 243 4.82 6.41 -7.59
C VAL A 243 6.10 5.61 -7.28
N ALA A 244 6.15 4.87 -6.17
CA ALA A 244 7.31 4.02 -5.84
C ALA A 244 7.58 2.96 -6.92
N PHE A 245 6.55 2.33 -7.48
CA PHE A 245 6.67 1.41 -8.63
C PHE A 245 7.34 2.09 -9.83
N ILE A 246 6.88 3.29 -10.19
CA ILE A 246 7.47 4.07 -11.29
C ILE A 246 8.94 4.42 -11.00
N LEU A 247 9.29 4.80 -9.76
CA LEU A 247 10.67 5.11 -9.38
C LEU A 247 11.60 3.90 -9.57
N HIS A 248 11.17 2.69 -9.22
CA HIS A 248 11.96 1.48 -9.50
C HIS A 248 12.06 1.17 -11.00
N GLY A 249 11.02 1.44 -11.78
CA GLY A 249 11.08 1.38 -13.25
C GLY A 249 12.10 2.36 -13.83
N VAL A 250 12.12 3.60 -13.32
CA VAL A 250 13.11 4.63 -13.70
C VAL A 250 14.53 4.20 -13.31
N ASN A 251 14.73 3.59 -12.14
CA ASN A 251 16.04 3.04 -11.76
C ASN A 251 16.55 2.02 -12.78
N ILE A 252 15.70 1.07 -13.18
CA ILE A 252 16.05 0.09 -14.21
C ILE A 252 16.38 0.80 -15.54
N GLY A 253 15.56 1.77 -15.94
CA GLY A 253 15.78 2.58 -17.14
C GLY A 253 17.12 3.33 -17.12
N LEU A 254 17.49 3.95 -16.00
CA LEU A 254 18.77 4.64 -15.82
C LEU A 254 19.95 3.69 -15.94
N LEU A 255 19.84 2.48 -15.36
CA LEU A 255 20.88 1.48 -15.47
C LEU A 255 21.02 0.98 -16.92
N LEU A 256 19.91 0.74 -17.62
CA LEU A 256 19.92 0.36 -19.04
C LEU A 256 20.54 1.47 -19.91
N PHE A 257 20.18 2.72 -19.64
CA PHE A 257 20.73 3.88 -20.34
C PHE A 257 22.23 4.02 -20.10
N ARG A 258 22.69 3.82 -18.85
CA ARG A 258 24.11 3.76 -18.51
C ARG A 258 24.82 2.66 -19.29
N LYS A 259 24.23 1.46 -19.40
CA LYS A 259 24.79 0.36 -20.18
C LYS A 259 24.92 0.73 -21.65
N TYR A 260 23.85 1.24 -22.26
CA TYR A 260 23.85 1.72 -23.64
C TYR A 260 24.97 2.72 -23.91
N LEU A 261 25.15 3.68 -23.01
CA LEU A 261 26.17 4.72 -23.09
C LEU A 261 27.60 4.20 -22.95
N ILE A 262 27.84 3.10 -22.22
CA ILE A 262 29.17 2.48 -22.12
C ILE A 262 29.46 1.65 -23.35
N ASP A 263 28.45 0.92 -23.86
CA ASP A 263 28.60 0.07 -25.05
C ASP A 263 28.86 0.89 -26.33
N HIS A 264 28.48 2.18 -26.36
CA HIS A 264 28.71 3.11 -27.48
C HIS A 264 29.93 4.02 -27.31
N GLU A 265 30.73 3.88 -26.24
CA GLU A 265 32.03 4.56 -26.18
C GLU A 265 33.00 3.89 -27.16
N THR A 266 33.65 4.70 -28.01
CA THR A 266 34.71 4.21 -28.89
C THR A 266 35.81 3.57 -28.05
N PRO A 267 36.33 2.38 -28.43
CA PRO A 267 37.42 1.76 -27.70
C PRO A 267 38.58 2.75 -27.60
N PRO A 268 39.27 2.83 -26.44
CA PRO A 268 40.41 3.71 -26.31
C PRO A 268 41.42 3.38 -27.42
N GLU A 269 41.97 4.40 -28.09
CA GLU A 269 43.07 4.20 -29.03
C GLU A 269 44.13 3.37 -28.32
N THR A 270 44.38 2.16 -28.81
CA THR A 270 45.51 1.36 -28.35
C THR A 270 46.75 2.23 -28.54
N PRO A 271 47.62 2.41 -27.53
CA PRO A 271 48.90 3.05 -27.78
C PRO A 271 49.57 2.28 -28.92
N LYS A 272 49.76 2.95 -30.06
CA LYS A 272 50.57 2.38 -31.13
C LYS A 272 51.95 2.23 -30.51
N ILE A 273 52.35 1.00 -30.23
CA ILE A 273 53.74 0.69 -29.96
C ILE A 273 54.43 1.06 -31.28
N GLU A 274 55.13 2.19 -31.27
CA GLU A 274 55.96 2.57 -32.39
C GLU A 274 57.02 1.47 -32.49
N ASP A 275 56.90 0.65 -33.52
CA ASP A 275 57.74 -0.51 -33.80
C ASP A 275 59.09 -0.01 -34.34
N ASN A 276 59.77 0.82 -33.54
CA ASN A 276 61.08 1.36 -33.86
C ASN A 276 62.04 1.09 -32.68
N ASP A 277 62.94 0.15 -32.97
CA ASP A 277 64.19 -0.16 -32.29
C ASP A 277 64.15 -0.95 -30.98
N GLY A 278 64.06 -2.29 -31.12
CA GLY A 278 65.18 -3.18 -30.76
C GLY A 278 65.78 -3.16 -29.35
N LEU A 279 65.12 -2.62 -28.32
CA LEU A 279 65.62 -2.62 -26.95
C LEU A 279 64.92 -3.67 -26.09
N ILE A 280 65.54 -4.85 -26.06
CA ILE A 280 65.33 -5.88 -25.05
C ILE A 280 65.91 -5.34 -23.74
N PHE A 281 65.06 -5.02 -22.76
CA PHE A 281 65.52 -4.88 -21.37
C PHE A 281 65.57 -6.25 -20.72
N ILE A 282 66.78 -6.83 -20.68
CA ILE A 282 67.14 -7.84 -19.68
C ILE A 282 67.69 -7.07 -18.49
N TYR A 283 66.94 -7.03 -17.38
CA TYR A 283 67.48 -7.14 -16.02
C TYR A 283 66.35 -7.40 -15.03
#